data_AF-A0A7R9QIK5-F1
#
_entry.id   AF-A0A7R9QIK5-F1
#
_cell.length_a   1.000
_cell.length_b   1.000
_cell.length_c   1.000
_cell.angle_alpha   90.00
_cell.angle_beta   90.00
_cell.angle_gamma   90.00
#
_symmetry.space_group_name_H-M   'P 1'
#
loop_
_entity.id
_entity.type
_entity.pdbx_description
1 polymer ?
#
loop_
_entity_poly.entity_id
_entity_poly.type
_entity_poly.pdbx_seq_one_letter_code
_entity_poly.pdbx_strand_id
1 'polypeptide(L)'
;AKMAKSSSGFSLSDLKSPTEMNDFETSVATDQIEALDINAYYNTPQDMALGETSTLNQRLMQVETQPDHTSSLYPVSQMLLVKHSLRCKTCDHNLSKPEYNPSSIKFKIQLSAYYHIPELRIKSIPTLKIGQEFRLEMTLQNPTPYALHVTIFDLSESSDESAAIKVPQLVMGLAPKDDTADLDIDKNFQSQFNDDNNFISFRKGNKLGFYINVCPLKTGECRFRIGMKHDFVNTVIQSTREGPNDRQSQISWITHKIWINLGDVCD
;
A
#
# COMPACT_ATOMS: atom_id res chain seq x y z
N ALA A 1 5.62 10.66 -36.15
CA ALA A 1 5.77 11.03 -34.73
C ALA A 1 6.48 12.38 -34.65
N LYS A 2 5.76 13.48 -34.40
CA LYS A 2 6.37 14.81 -34.21
C LYS A 2 6.69 14.98 -32.73
N MET A 3 7.97 15.18 -32.42
CA MET A 3 8.48 15.41 -31.06
C MET A 3 7.82 16.65 -30.45
N ALA A 4 7.34 16.54 -29.22
CA ALA A 4 6.95 17.68 -28.41
C ALA A 4 8.20 18.49 -28.08
N LYS A 5 8.28 19.73 -28.59
CA LYS A 5 9.30 20.70 -28.18
C LYS A 5 9.08 21.03 -26.70
N SER A 6 10.18 21.07 -25.95
CA SER A 6 10.22 21.50 -24.56
C SER A 6 9.57 22.89 -24.42
N SER A 7 8.41 22.96 -23.79
CA SER A 7 7.87 24.22 -23.30
C SER A 7 8.70 24.64 -22.09
N SER A 8 9.75 25.41 -22.35
CA SER A 8 10.41 26.23 -21.34
C SER A 8 9.34 27.03 -20.59
N GLY A 9 9.40 26.98 -19.26
CA GLY A 9 8.44 27.63 -18.37
C GLY A 9 8.22 29.09 -18.76
N PHE A 10 6.95 29.50 -18.79
CA PHE A 10 6.58 30.91 -18.81
C PHE A 10 7.21 31.58 -17.58
N SER A 11 8.08 32.56 -17.81
CA SER A 11 8.60 33.41 -16.74
C SER A 11 7.48 34.36 -16.31
N LEU A 12 7.26 34.48 -15.00
CA LEU A 12 6.30 35.43 -14.39
C LEU A 12 6.54 36.89 -14.81
N SER A 13 7.71 37.21 -15.37
CA SER A 13 8.08 38.53 -15.88
C SER A 13 7.45 38.89 -17.24
N ASP A 14 6.94 37.90 -18.00
CA ASP A 14 6.35 38.13 -19.33
C ASP A 14 4.82 38.36 -19.28
N LEU A 15 4.24 38.38 -18.08
CA LEU A 15 2.86 38.81 -17.89
C LEU A 15 2.81 40.32 -18.07
N LYS A 16 2.22 40.77 -19.18
CA LYS A 16 1.70 42.14 -19.28
C LYS A 16 0.93 42.43 -17.99
N SER A 17 1.18 43.59 -17.38
CA SER A 17 0.40 44.09 -16.26
C SER A 17 -1.09 43.84 -16.55
N PRO A 18 -1.86 43.27 -15.61
CA PRO A 18 -3.27 43.00 -15.85
C PRO A 18 -3.91 44.29 -16.35
N THR A 19 -4.64 44.20 -17.46
CA THR A 19 -5.37 45.33 -18.04
C THR A 19 -6.18 45.96 -16.91
N GLU A 20 -5.92 47.23 -16.59
CA GLU A 20 -6.73 47.96 -15.62
C GLU A 20 -8.18 47.91 -16.10
N MET A 21 -9.03 47.12 -15.42
CA MET A 21 -10.46 47.06 -15.71
C MET A 21 -11.10 48.34 -15.17
N ASN A 22 -10.96 49.43 -15.90
CA ASN A 22 -11.30 50.77 -15.42
C ASN A 22 -12.80 51.11 -15.40
N ASP A 23 -13.70 50.16 -15.66
CA ASP A 23 -15.16 50.41 -15.65
C ASP A 23 -15.95 49.20 -15.11
N PHE A 24 -15.70 48.78 -13.87
CA PHE A 24 -16.57 47.81 -13.19
C PHE A 24 -17.56 48.55 -12.30
N GLU A 25 -18.85 48.54 -12.66
CA GLU A 25 -19.89 49.09 -11.79
C GLU A 25 -20.04 48.22 -10.54
N THR A 26 -20.00 48.86 -9.36
CA THR A 26 -20.17 48.17 -8.08
C THR A 26 -21.59 47.63 -7.94
N SER A 27 -21.75 46.43 -7.38
CA SER A 27 -23.08 45.85 -7.10
C SER A 27 -23.91 46.78 -6.22
N VAL A 28 -25.16 47.03 -6.62
CA VAL A 28 -26.09 47.89 -5.89
C VAL A 28 -26.69 47.11 -4.73
N ALA A 29 -26.49 47.60 -3.51
CA ALA A 29 -27.12 47.03 -2.33
C ALA A 29 -28.63 47.31 -2.36
N THR A 30 -29.43 46.29 -2.08
CA THR A 30 -30.89 46.43 -1.96
C THR A 30 -31.25 46.51 -0.48
N ASP A 31 -32.04 47.51 -0.06
CA ASP A 31 -32.43 47.73 1.34
C ASP A 31 -33.39 46.67 1.88
N GLN A 32 -34.09 45.96 0.99
CA GLN A 32 -35.03 44.89 1.33
C GLN A 32 -34.67 43.62 0.55
N ILE A 33 -34.51 42.52 1.27
CA ILE A 33 -34.31 41.19 0.72
C ILE A 33 -35.68 40.53 0.57
N GLU A 34 -35.85 39.68 -0.45
CA GLU A 34 -37.05 38.87 -0.61
C GLU A 34 -37.37 38.11 0.68
N ALA A 35 -38.58 38.33 1.20
CA ALA A 35 -39.03 37.68 2.41
C ALA A 35 -39.21 36.18 2.16
N LEU A 36 -38.92 35.37 3.18
CA LEU A 36 -39.20 33.94 3.14
C LEU A 36 -40.70 33.70 2.91
N ASP A 37 -41.05 32.83 1.96
CA ASP A 37 -42.44 32.45 1.75
C ASP A 37 -42.94 31.54 2.88
N ILE A 38 -43.54 32.15 3.90
CA ILE A 38 -44.08 31.49 5.09
C ILE A 38 -45.15 30.46 4.72
N ASN A 39 -45.92 30.68 3.63
CA ASN A 39 -46.99 29.76 3.23
C ASN A 39 -46.43 28.40 2.77
N ALA A 40 -45.27 28.41 2.11
CA ALA A 40 -44.59 27.19 1.66
C ALA A 40 -44.17 26.27 2.84
N TYR A 41 -43.90 26.82 4.02
CA TYR A 41 -43.43 26.05 5.18
C TYR A 41 -44.52 25.72 6.19
N TYR A 42 -45.50 26.61 6.40
CA TYR A 42 -46.49 26.46 7.48
C TYR A 42 -47.88 26.05 7.02
N ASN A 43 -48.28 26.41 5.79
CA ASN A 43 -49.65 26.23 5.29
C ASN A 43 -49.79 25.12 4.24
N THR A 44 -48.68 24.54 3.79
CA THR A 44 -48.66 23.43 2.83
C THR A 44 -48.68 22.10 3.61
N PRO A 45 -49.58 21.14 3.30
CA PRO A 45 -49.64 19.86 3.99
C PRO A 45 -48.26 19.19 3.99
N GLN A 46 -47.89 18.66 5.15
CA GLN A 46 -46.55 18.20 5.54
C GLN A 46 -46.07 16.92 4.84
N ASP A 47 -46.60 16.63 3.65
CA ASP A 47 -46.02 15.68 2.72
C ASP A 47 -45.11 16.47 1.78
N MET A 48 -44.07 17.11 2.34
CA MET A 48 -42.98 17.66 1.54
C MET A 48 -42.42 16.48 0.76
N ALA A 49 -42.73 16.41 -0.53
CA ALA A 49 -42.34 15.29 -1.36
C ALA A 49 -40.80 15.29 -1.43
N LEU A 50 -40.16 14.43 -0.63
CA LEU A 50 -38.69 14.31 -0.55
C LEU A 50 -38.04 13.98 -1.91
N GLY A 51 -38.83 13.56 -2.91
CA GLY A 51 -38.38 13.37 -4.28
C GLY A 51 -38.33 14.66 -5.13
N GLU A 52 -38.97 15.74 -4.70
CA GLU A 52 -39.03 17.02 -5.42
C GLU A 52 -37.95 18.00 -4.94
N THR A 53 -37.45 17.83 -3.72
CA THR A 53 -36.35 18.61 -3.17
C THR A 53 -35.02 17.90 -3.38
N SER A 54 -33.98 18.68 -3.66
CA SER A 54 -32.64 18.15 -3.84
C SER A 54 -31.97 17.90 -2.48
N THR A 55 -31.20 16.82 -2.41
CA THR A 55 -30.34 16.54 -1.26
C THR A 55 -29.13 17.47 -1.27
N LEU A 56 -28.52 17.69 -0.09
CA LEU A 56 -27.29 18.48 0.02
C LEU A 56 -26.18 17.97 -0.92
N ASN A 57 -26.03 16.65 -1.06
CA ASN A 57 -25.04 16.06 -1.97
C ASN A 57 -25.32 16.43 -3.43
N GLN A 58 -26.57 16.40 -3.88
CA GLN A 58 -26.94 16.79 -5.25
C GLN A 58 -26.65 18.28 -5.51
N ARG A 59 -26.90 19.14 -4.51
CA ARG A 59 -26.58 20.58 -4.60
C ARG A 59 -25.07 20.82 -4.69
N LEU A 60 -24.29 20.12 -3.88
CA LEU A 60 -22.83 20.23 -3.89
C LEU A 60 -22.19 19.68 -5.18
N MET A 61 -22.88 18.81 -5.92
CA MET A 61 -22.45 18.40 -7.26
C MET A 61 -22.60 19.51 -8.31
N GLN A 62 -23.43 20.53 -8.05
CA GLN A 62 -23.65 21.70 -8.91
C GLN A 62 -23.39 22.99 -8.15
N VAL A 63 -22.13 23.22 -7.75
CA VAL A 63 -21.73 24.34 -6.88
C VAL A 63 -22.13 25.72 -7.42
N GLU A 64 -22.19 25.88 -8.75
CA GLU A 64 -22.53 27.16 -9.39
C GLU A 64 -23.99 27.58 -9.19
N THR A 65 -24.92 26.62 -9.18
CA THR A 65 -26.37 26.89 -9.17
C THR A 65 -27.08 26.37 -7.92
N GLN A 66 -26.53 25.36 -7.24
CA GLN A 66 -27.03 24.72 -6.01
C GLN A 66 -28.57 24.56 -5.95
N PRO A 67 -29.20 23.93 -6.96
CA PRO A 67 -30.64 23.97 -7.15
C PRO A 67 -31.39 23.29 -6.00
N ASP A 68 -32.40 23.95 -5.43
CA ASP A 68 -33.20 23.41 -4.33
C ASP A 68 -34.19 22.32 -4.77
N HIS A 69 -34.62 22.35 -6.05
CA HIS A 69 -35.59 21.42 -6.63
C HIS A 69 -34.96 20.46 -7.63
N THR A 70 -35.46 19.23 -7.68
CA THR A 70 -34.98 18.20 -8.62
C THR A 70 -35.27 18.54 -10.08
N SER A 71 -36.31 19.33 -10.36
CA SER A 71 -36.61 19.87 -11.70
C SER A 71 -35.52 20.80 -12.25
N SER A 72 -34.74 21.41 -11.35
CA SER A 72 -33.65 22.34 -11.67
C SER A 72 -32.28 21.66 -11.65
N LEU A 73 -32.21 20.35 -11.37
CA LEU A 73 -30.98 19.58 -11.49
C LEU A 73 -30.69 19.30 -12.95
N TYR A 74 -29.47 19.63 -13.36
CA TYR A 74 -28.97 19.30 -14.69
C TYR A 74 -27.93 18.17 -14.64
N PRO A 75 -27.81 17.35 -15.69
CA PRO A 75 -26.70 16.41 -15.79
C PRO A 75 -25.36 17.15 -15.78
N VAL A 76 -24.45 16.76 -14.89
CA VAL A 76 -23.07 17.24 -14.87
C VAL A 76 -22.16 16.32 -15.68
N SER A 77 -21.11 16.88 -16.28
CA SER A 77 -20.10 16.07 -16.98
C SER A 77 -19.43 15.09 -16.01
N GLN A 78 -19.18 13.87 -16.48
CA GLN A 78 -18.47 12.86 -15.70
C GLN A 78 -17.08 13.35 -15.28
N MET A 79 -16.76 13.22 -13.98
CA MET A 79 -15.43 13.55 -13.48
C MET A 79 -14.37 12.64 -14.11
N LEU A 80 -13.32 13.24 -14.67
CA LEU A 80 -12.22 12.49 -15.26
C LEU A 80 -11.41 11.77 -14.16
N LEU A 81 -11.15 10.48 -14.39
CA LEU A 81 -10.28 9.70 -13.52
C LEU A 81 -8.82 9.83 -13.97
N VAL A 82 -7.91 9.88 -13.01
CA VAL A 82 -6.47 9.99 -13.24
C VAL A 82 -5.76 8.71 -12.83
N LYS A 83 -4.83 8.25 -13.66
CA LYS A 83 -3.89 7.18 -13.31
C LYS A 83 -2.67 7.78 -12.62
N HIS A 84 -2.41 7.36 -11.38
CA HIS A 84 -1.30 7.90 -10.58
C HIS A 84 0.01 7.18 -10.90
N SER A 85 1.10 7.93 -10.97
CA SER A 85 2.47 7.40 -10.99
C SER A 85 3.17 7.81 -9.70
N LEU A 86 3.89 6.88 -9.09
CA LEU A 86 4.58 7.10 -7.83
C LEU A 86 6.09 7.17 -8.06
N ARG A 87 6.73 8.17 -7.47
CA ARG A 87 8.19 8.35 -7.48
C ARG A 87 8.73 8.38 -6.07
N CYS A 88 9.93 7.86 -5.89
CA CYS A 88 10.66 7.96 -4.64
C CYS A 88 11.07 9.42 -4.40
N LYS A 89 10.79 9.95 -3.21
CA LYS A 89 11.14 11.34 -2.84
C LYS A 89 12.65 11.58 -2.78
N THR A 90 13.43 10.54 -2.45
CA THR A 90 14.89 10.66 -2.24
C THR A 90 15.68 10.56 -3.54
N CYS A 91 15.29 9.66 -4.46
CA CYS A 91 16.05 9.38 -5.68
C CYS A 91 15.31 9.71 -6.99
N ASP A 92 14.08 10.23 -6.92
CA ASP A 92 13.17 10.50 -8.04
C ASP A 92 12.93 9.30 -8.99
N HIS A 93 13.28 8.09 -8.56
CA HIS A 93 13.06 6.88 -9.33
C HIS A 93 11.57 6.53 -9.35
N ASN A 94 11.06 6.13 -10.51
CA ASN A 94 9.67 5.72 -10.65
C ASN A 94 9.47 4.35 -9.99
N LEU A 95 8.62 4.29 -8.97
CA LEU A 95 8.26 3.05 -8.28
C LEU A 95 7.07 2.36 -8.96
N SER A 96 6.11 3.16 -9.42
CA SER A 96 4.94 2.68 -10.14
C SER A 96 4.58 3.60 -11.29
N LYS A 97 4.39 3.03 -12.48
CA LYS A 97 3.95 3.72 -13.67
C LYS A 97 2.95 2.85 -14.43
N PRO A 98 1.65 3.12 -14.34
CA PRO A 98 0.64 2.37 -15.08
C PRO A 98 0.75 2.65 -16.58
N GLU A 99 0.26 1.72 -17.41
CA GLU A 99 0.13 1.96 -18.84
C GLU A 99 -0.94 3.01 -19.14
N TYR A 100 -0.71 3.77 -20.21
CA TYR A 100 -1.61 4.85 -20.64
C TYR A 100 -2.96 4.33 -21.14
N ASN A 101 -2.98 3.12 -21.71
CA ASN A 101 -4.23 2.52 -22.21
C ASN A 101 -5.24 2.39 -21.06
N PRO A 102 -6.43 3.02 -21.16
CA PRO A 102 -7.43 2.98 -20.09
C PRO A 102 -7.89 1.55 -19.75
N SER A 103 -7.92 0.64 -20.73
CA SER A 103 -8.34 -0.75 -20.52
C SER A 103 -7.24 -1.67 -19.98
N SER A 104 -5.99 -1.20 -19.91
CA SER A 104 -4.86 -2.02 -19.44
C SER A 104 -4.70 -1.92 -17.92
N ILE A 105 -4.61 -3.09 -17.28
CA ILE A 105 -4.20 -3.26 -15.88
C ILE A 105 -2.68 -3.37 -15.71
N LYS A 106 -1.92 -3.35 -16.82
CA LYS A 106 -0.48 -3.55 -16.80
C LYS A 106 0.24 -2.28 -16.37
N PHE A 107 1.39 -2.49 -15.72
CA PHE A 107 2.31 -1.45 -15.35
C PHE A 107 3.53 -1.47 -16.27
N LYS A 108 3.94 -0.29 -16.73
CA LYS A 108 5.22 -0.13 -17.43
C LYS A 108 6.39 -0.25 -16.46
N ILE A 109 6.22 0.21 -15.22
CA ILE A 109 7.18 0.07 -14.12
C ILE A 109 6.40 -0.34 -12.88
N GLN A 110 6.83 -1.43 -12.24
CA GLN A 110 6.21 -1.96 -11.03
C GLN A 110 7.29 -2.49 -10.08
N LEU A 111 7.70 -1.65 -9.14
CA LEU A 111 8.71 -1.97 -8.12
C LEU A 111 8.03 -2.13 -6.75
N SER A 112 7.03 -3.01 -6.69
CA SER A 112 6.34 -3.32 -5.44
C SER A 112 7.20 -4.21 -4.54
N ALA A 113 7.14 -3.96 -3.23
CA ALA A 113 7.84 -4.75 -2.20
C ALA A 113 7.65 -6.27 -2.35
N TYR A 114 6.44 -6.69 -2.75
CA TYR A 114 6.06 -8.09 -2.95
C TYR A 114 7.00 -8.87 -3.90
N TYR A 115 7.66 -8.22 -4.86
CA TYR A 115 8.56 -8.89 -5.80
C TYR A 115 10.01 -9.00 -5.29
N HIS A 116 10.36 -8.32 -4.20
CA HIS A 116 11.74 -8.15 -3.76
C HIS A 116 11.99 -8.57 -2.31
N ILE A 117 10.97 -8.49 -1.46
CA ILE A 117 11.08 -8.77 -0.02
C ILE A 117 10.41 -10.12 0.27
N PRO A 118 11.07 -11.03 1.01
CA PRO A 118 10.46 -12.29 1.42
C PRO A 118 9.11 -12.10 2.10
N GLU A 119 8.11 -12.83 1.65
CA GLU A 119 6.77 -12.74 2.21
C GLU A 119 6.69 -13.58 3.49
N LEU A 120 6.38 -12.93 4.61
CA LEU A 120 6.15 -13.56 5.90
C LEU A 120 4.63 -13.66 6.16
N ARG A 121 4.13 -14.86 6.44
CA ARG A 121 2.72 -15.12 6.76
C ARG A 121 2.57 -15.96 8.02
N ILE A 122 1.49 -15.73 8.74
CA ILE A 122 1.03 -16.62 9.82
C ILE A 122 0.20 -17.74 9.19
N LYS A 123 0.50 -19.00 9.51
CA LYS A 123 -0.23 -20.14 8.95
C LYS A 123 -1.48 -20.48 9.75
N SER A 124 -1.33 -20.56 11.08
CA SER A 124 -2.43 -20.83 12.00
C SER A 124 -2.18 -20.12 13.32
N ILE A 125 -3.26 -19.64 13.94
CA ILE A 125 -3.27 -18.99 15.24
C ILE A 125 -4.06 -19.88 16.20
N PRO A 126 -3.46 -20.40 17.29
CA PRO A 126 -4.20 -21.13 18.30
C PRO A 126 -5.00 -20.17 19.21
N THR A 127 -5.86 -20.71 20.07
CA THR A 127 -6.51 -19.92 21.12
C THR A 127 -5.44 -19.31 22.03
N LEU A 128 -5.39 -17.97 22.06
CA LEU A 128 -4.42 -17.21 22.83
C LEU A 128 -4.88 -17.15 24.28
N LYS A 129 -4.03 -17.56 25.22
CA LYS A 129 -4.26 -17.44 26.66
C LYS A 129 -3.09 -16.74 27.33
N ILE A 130 -3.39 -15.94 28.35
CA ILE A 130 -2.38 -15.18 29.08
C ILE A 130 -1.42 -16.13 29.81
N GLY A 131 -0.12 -15.86 29.70
CA GLY A 131 0.94 -16.63 30.32
C GLY A 131 1.20 -18.01 29.70
N GLN A 132 0.41 -18.43 28.71
CA GLN A 132 0.59 -19.71 28.03
C GLN A 132 1.49 -19.55 26.81
N GLU A 133 2.70 -20.11 26.88
CA GLU A 133 3.60 -20.20 25.72
C GLU A 133 3.06 -21.22 24.70
N PHE A 134 3.01 -20.83 23.42
CA PHE A 134 2.65 -21.71 22.32
C PHE A 134 3.59 -21.55 21.13
N ARG A 135 3.65 -22.59 20.29
CA ARG A 135 4.41 -22.59 19.04
C ARG A 135 3.54 -22.03 17.91
N LEU A 136 3.92 -20.87 17.38
CA LEU A 136 3.30 -20.25 16.22
C LEU A 136 4.00 -20.74 14.95
N GLU A 137 3.26 -21.34 14.02
CA GLU A 137 3.78 -21.70 12.70
C GLU A 137 3.66 -20.52 11.74
N MET A 138 4.81 -20.05 11.26
CA MET A 138 4.93 -18.99 10.26
C MET A 138 5.49 -19.55 8.96
N THR A 139 5.21 -18.89 7.84
CA THR A 139 5.77 -19.26 6.55
C THR A 139 6.51 -18.09 5.93
N LEU A 140 7.64 -18.39 5.32
CA LEU A 140 8.50 -17.46 4.62
C LEU A 140 8.61 -17.90 3.16
N GLN A 141 8.40 -16.99 2.22
CA GLN A 141 8.44 -17.29 0.80
C GLN A 141 9.35 -16.32 0.06
N ASN A 142 10.29 -16.86 -0.72
CA ASN A 142 11.20 -16.06 -1.54
C ASN A 142 10.53 -15.66 -2.87
N PRO A 143 10.30 -14.36 -3.15
CA PRO A 143 9.70 -13.94 -4.41
C PRO A 143 10.70 -13.82 -5.56
N THR A 144 12.01 -13.96 -5.29
CA THR A 144 13.08 -13.64 -6.25
C THR A 144 13.64 -14.89 -6.93
N PRO A 145 14.20 -14.77 -8.14
CA PRO A 145 14.87 -15.88 -8.83
C PRO A 145 16.28 -16.18 -8.28
N TYR A 146 16.68 -15.56 -7.17
CA TYR A 146 17.97 -15.78 -6.52
C TYR A 146 17.76 -16.51 -5.19
N ALA A 147 18.70 -17.35 -4.78
CA ALA A 147 18.67 -17.93 -3.44
C ALA A 147 18.81 -16.82 -2.39
N LEU A 148 18.11 -16.96 -1.26
CA LEU A 148 17.98 -15.88 -0.29
C LEU A 148 18.19 -16.43 1.13
N HIS A 149 18.95 -15.71 1.95
CA HIS A 149 19.26 -16.04 3.34
C HIS A 149 18.53 -15.08 4.27
N VAL A 150 17.66 -15.62 5.12
CA VAL A 150 16.89 -14.83 6.09
C VAL A 150 17.26 -15.18 7.50
N THR A 151 17.43 -14.16 8.32
CA THR A 151 17.55 -14.27 9.79
C THR A 151 16.44 -13.49 10.44
N ILE A 152 15.77 -14.11 11.40
CA ILE A 152 14.76 -13.45 12.24
C ILE A 152 15.37 -13.23 13.62
N PHE A 153 15.14 -12.06 14.19
CA PHE A 153 15.66 -11.68 15.49
C PHE A 153 14.61 -10.90 16.29
N ASP A 154 14.76 -10.93 17.60
CA ASP A 154 13.87 -10.24 18.53
C ASP A 154 14.15 -8.72 18.50
N LEU A 155 13.09 -7.92 18.52
CA LEU A 155 13.12 -6.44 18.53
C LEU A 155 12.45 -5.87 19.79
N SER A 156 12.36 -6.64 20.87
CA SER A 156 11.80 -6.27 22.17
C SER A 156 12.56 -5.12 22.87
N GLU A 157 12.53 -3.94 22.26
CA GLU A 157 13.15 -2.70 22.73
C GLU A 157 12.15 -1.79 23.47
N SER A 158 10.87 -2.19 23.65
CA SER A 158 9.82 -1.33 24.21
C SER A 158 8.83 -2.03 25.15
N SER A 159 8.43 -1.34 26.22
CA SER A 159 7.42 -1.72 27.23
C SER A 159 6.00 -1.96 26.70
N ASP A 160 5.75 -1.60 25.44
CA ASP A 160 4.43 -1.66 24.79
C ASP A 160 4.09 -3.04 24.23
N GLU A 161 5.04 -3.98 24.21
CA GLU A 161 4.76 -5.32 23.71
C GLU A 161 3.78 -6.05 24.63
N SER A 162 2.82 -6.77 24.03
CA SER A 162 1.81 -7.54 24.76
C SER A 162 2.11 -9.05 24.75
N ALA A 163 3.22 -9.46 24.16
CA ALA A 163 3.72 -10.83 24.17
C ALA A 163 5.24 -10.90 24.25
N ALA A 164 5.77 -11.89 24.98
CA ALA A 164 7.18 -12.28 24.92
C ALA A 164 7.38 -13.29 23.79
N ILE A 165 8.48 -13.18 23.05
CA ILE A 165 8.78 -14.06 21.92
C ILE A 165 10.14 -14.74 22.08
N LYS A 166 10.24 -15.96 21.54
CA LYS A 166 11.52 -16.65 21.33
C LYS A 166 11.62 -17.01 19.87
N VAL A 167 12.54 -16.35 19.18
CA VAL A 167 12.81 -16.55 17.76
C VAL A 167 14.00 -17.49 17.56
N PRO A 168 14.02 -18.29 16.48
CA PRO A 168 15.16 -19.14 16.16
C PRO A 168 16.38 -18.29 15.78
N GLN A 169 17.53 -18.53 16.42
CA GLN A 169 18.81 -17.92 16.02
C GLN A 169 19.47 -18.70 14.87
N LEU A 170 18.73 -18.87 13.78
CA LEU A 170 19.15 -19.65 12.61
C LEU A 170 19.09 -18.81 11.33
N VAL A 171 20.06 -19.04 10.44
CA VAL A 171 20.01 -18.54 9.07
C VAL A 171 19.19 -19.50 8.23
N MET A 172 18.04 -19.04 7.76
CA MET A 172 17.13 -19.80 6.91
C MET A 172 17.45 -19.53 5.44
N GLY A 173 17.97 -20.53 4.74
CA GLY A 173 18.13 -20.48 3.29
C GLY A 173 16.81 -20.77 2.57
N LEU A 174 16.44 -19.94 1.60
CA LEU A 174 15.29 -20.10 0.71
C LEU A 174 15.77 -20.34 -0.72
N ALA A 175 15.17 -21.34 -1.38
CA ALA A 175 15.44 -21.60 -2.78
C ALA A 175 14.93 -20.45 -3.67
N PRO A 176 15.53 -20.25 -4.86
CA PRO A 176 14.98 -19.38 -5.89
C PRO A 176 13.52 -19.66 -6.20
N LYS A 177 12.76 -18.61 -6.52
CA LYS A 177 11.45 -18.75 -7.15
C LYS A 177 11.63 -19.29 -8.57
N ASP A 178 11.04 -20.45 -8.82
CA ASP A 178 10.99 -21.07 -10.14
C ASP A 178 9.52 -21.16 -10.58
N ASP A 179 9.14 -20.32 -11.54
CA ASP A 179 7.78 -20.28 -12.10
C ASP A 179 7.48 -21.48 -13.03
N THR A 180 8.47 -22.33 -13.31
CA THR A 180 8.32 -23.55 -14.15
C THR A 180 8.26 -24.84 -13.34
N ALA A 181 8.52 -24.78 -12.02
CA ALA A 181 8.64 -25.94 -11.14
C ALA A 181 7.32 -26.64 -10.80
N ASP A 182 6.16 -26.10 -11.20
CA ASP A 182 4.84 -26.71 -10.96
C ASP A 182 4.64 -28.08 -11.65
N LEU A 183 5.58 -28.49 -12.52
CA LEU A 183 5.54 -29.77 -13.24
C LEU A 183 6.33 -30.92 -12.58
N ASP A 184 7.21 -30.63 -11.60
CA ASP A 184 8.04 -31.62 -10.91
C ASP A 184 7.79 -31.60 -9.40
N ILE A 185 6.56 -31.94 -9.03
CA ILE A 185 6.15 -32.12 -7.65
C ILE A 185 6.85 -33.38 -7.10
N ASP A 186 7.70 -33.19 -6.08
CA ASP A 186 8.15 -34.16 -5.06
C ASP A 186 9.58 -34.75 -5.08
N LYS A 187 10.52 -34.30 -5.93
CA LYS A 187 11.89 -34.86 -5.85
C LYS A 187 12.95 -33.84 -5.40
N ASN A 188 13.39 -33.99 -4.15
CA ASN A 188 14.74 -33.67 -3.65
C ASN A 188 15.11 -32.24 -3.21
N PHE A 189 14.16 -31.34 -2.87
CA PHE A 189 14.58 -30.05 -2.26
C PHE A 189 15.00 -30.17 -0.79
N GLN A 190 14.43 -31.10 -0.02
CA GLN A 190 14.78 -31.26 1.41
C GLN A 190 16.22 -31.74 1.61
N SER A 191 16.78 -32.53 0.69
CA SER A 191 18.13 -33.09 0.83
C SER A 191 19.26 -32.07 0.61
N GLN A 192 18.95 -30.85 0.14
CA GLN A 192 19.92 -29.76 -0.04
C GLN A 192 20.07 -28.88 1.20
N PHE A 193 19.18 -29.01 2.19
CA PHE A 193 19.17 -28.18 3.39
C PHE A 193 19.24 -29.06 4.64
N ASN A 194 20.12 -28.72 5.58
CA ASN A 194 20.19 -29.39 6.87
C ASN A 194 19.23 -28.70 7.86
N ASP A 195 17.93 -28.89 7.63
CA ASP A 195 16.86 -28.25 8.40
C ASP A 195 16.72 -28.90 9.80
N ASP A 196 16.62 -28.07 10.85
CA ASP A 196 16.34 -28.53 12.22
C ASP A 196 14.82 -28.64 12.42
N ASN A 197 14.30 -29.85 12.60
CA ASN A 197 12.88 -30.14 12.81
C ASN A 197 12.28 -29.47 14.06
N ASN A 198 13.09 -28.96 14.99
CA ASN A 198 12.58 -28.17 16.11
C ASN A 198 12.08 -26.79 15.69
N PHE A 199 12.70 -26.21 14.67
CA PHE A 199 12.44 -24.86 14.20
C PHE A 199 11.80 -24.82 12.82
N ILE A 200 12.07 -25.80 11.96
CA ILE A 200 11.53 -25.90 10.61
C ILE A 200 10.38 -26.90 10.59
N SER A 201 9.21 -26.47 10.11
CA SER A 201 8.01 -27.31 10.02
C SER A 201 7.90 -28.03 8.67
N PHE A 202 8.18 -27.33 7.58
CA PHE A 202 8.19 -27.91 6.24
C PHE A 202 9.01 -27.04 5.28
N ARG A 203 9.47 -27.64 4.18
CA ARG A 203 10.06 -26.93 3.04
C ARG A 203 9.38 -27.40 1.77
N LYS A 204 8.95 -26.45 0.93
CA LYS A 204 8.33 -26.72 -0.37
C LYS A 204 8.76 -25.64 -1.36
N GLY A 205 9.64 -26.00 -2.31
CA GLY A 205 10.18 -25.07 -3.29
C GLY A 205 10.85 -23.85 -2.64
N ASN A 206 10.41 -22.65 -3.04
CA ASN A 206 10.85 -21.35 -2.51
C ASN A 206 10.18 -20.95 -1.18
N LYS A 207 9.44 -21.87 -0.54
CA LYS A 207 8.69 -21.62 0.70
C LYS A 207 9.18 -22.51 1.84
N LEU A 208 9.28 -21.90 3.02
CA LEU A 208 9.71 -22.51 4.27
C LEU A 208 8.69 -22.24 5.35
N GLY A 209 8.29 -23.25 6.10
CA GLY A 209 7.56 -23.12 7.35
C GLY A 209 8.51 -23.20 8.53
N PHE A 210 8.35 -22.33 9.52
CA PHE A 210 9.16 -22.31 10.73
C PHE A 210 8.32 -21.96 11.96
N TYR A 211 8.83 -22.33 13.13
CA TYR A 211 8.18 -22.08 14.42
C TYR A 211 8.84 -20.92 15.16
N ILE A 212 8.03 -20.08 15.79
CA ILE A 212 8.44 -19.16 16.85
C ILE A 212 7.61 -19.46 18.09
N ASN A 213 8.17 -19.26 19.28
CA ASN A 213 7.38 -19.35 20.50
C ASN A 213 6.89 -17.97 20.88
N VAL A 214 5.61 -17.89 21.24
CA VAL A 214 4.96 -16.65 21.67
C VAL A 214 4.26 -16.91 23.00
N CYS A 215 4.41 -16.00 23.95
CA CYS A 215 3.76 -16.02 25.25
C CYS A 215 3.01 -14.69 25.45
N PRO A 216 1.67 -14.66 25.33
CA PRO A 216 0.88 -13.46 25.61
C PRO A 216 1.01 -13.06 27.09
N LEU A 217 1.25 -11.78 27.35
CA LEU A 217 1.52 -11.26 28.71
C LEU A 217 0.40 -10.38 29.25
N LYS A 218 -0.45 -9.82 28.39
CA LYS A 218 -1.52 -8.86 28.74
C LYS A 218 -2.85 -9.31 28.15
N THR A 219 -3.96 -8.88 28.75
CA THR A 219 -5.32 -8.99 28.17
C THR A 219 -5.44 -8.08 26.93
N GLY A 220 -6.38 -8.41 26.03
CA GLY A 220 -6.63 -7.64 24.80
C GLY A 220 -5.80 -8.13 23.62
N GLU A 221 -5.42 -7.23 22.71
CA GLU A 221 -4.72 -7.62 21.48
C GLU A 221 -3.28 -8.06 21.70
N CYS A 222 -2.93 -9.22 21.16
CA CYS A 222 -1.59 -9.82 21.18
C CYS A 222 -0.75 -9.27 20.01
N ARG A 223 0.17 -8.34 20.32
CA ARG A 223 1.02 -7.62 19.37
C ARG A 223 2.48 -7.67 19.83
N PHE A 224 3.38 -7.93 18.89
CA PHE A 224 4.82 -7.95 19.12
C PHE A 224 5.57 -7.56 17.84
N ARG A 225 6.88 -7.28 17.98
CA ARG A 225 7.74 -6.89 16.86
C ARG A 225 8.85 -7.89 16.65
N ILE A 226 9.19 -8.15 15.39
CA ILE A 226 10.37 -8.95 15.02
C ILE A 226 11.17 -8.23 13.95
N GLY A 227 12.48 -8.47 13.97
CA GLY A 227 13.38 -8.06 12.91
C GLY A 227 13.53 -9.18 11.89
N MET A 228 13.47 -8.84 10.61
CA MET A 228 13.80 -9.74 9.51
C MET A 228 14.94 -9.14 8.71
N LYS A 229 16.09 -9.80 8.72
CA LYS A 229 17.25 -9.42 7.91
C LYS A 229 17.41 -10.43 6.78
N HIS A 230 17.58 -9.93 5.55
CA HIS A 230 17.83 -10.77 4.39
C HIS A 230 18.86 -10.15 3.45
N ASP A 231 19.48 -10.98 2.63
CA ASP A 231 20.30 -10.54 1.51
C ASP A 231 19.43 -10.07 0.34
N PHE A 232 19.91 -9.04 -0.36
CA PHE A 232 19.25 -8.45 -1.51
C PHE A 232 20.26 -8.30 -2.63
N VAL A 233 19.94 -8.89 -3.78
CA VAL A 233 20.73 -8.79 -5.00
C VAL A 233 20.31 -7.56 -5.77
N ASN A 234 21.17 -6.53 -5.82
CA ASN A 234 20.89 -5.32 -6.58
C ASN A 234 21.26 -5.50 -8.05
N THR A 235 20.25 -5.75 -8.90
CA THR A 235 20.42 -5.93 -10.35
C THR A 235 20.58 -4.61 -11.12
N VAL A 236 20.26 -3.46 -10.51
CA VAL A 236 20.36 -2.14 -11.18
C VAL A 236 21.82 -1.76 -11.44
N ILE A 237 22.74 -2.19 -10.57
CA ILE A 237 24.18 -1.87 -10.71
C ILE A 237 24.84 -2.75 -11.77
N GLN A 238 24.28 -3.93 -12.06
CA GLN A 238 24.81 -4.87 -13.04
C GLN A 238 24.73 -4.35 -14.48
N SER A 239 23.73 -3.51 -14.81
CA SER A 239 23.54 -2.99 -16.17
C SER A 239 24.46 -1.83 -16.53
N THR A 240 25.12 -1.20 -15.56
CA THR A 240 25.98 -0.01 -15.77
C THR A 240 27.48 -0.35 -15.91
N ARG A 241 27.88 -1.62 -15.70
CA ARG A 241 29.29 -2.05 -15.75
C ARG A 241 29.57 -2.87 -17.01
N GLU A 242 30.42 -2.35 -17.90
CA GLU A 242 30.75 -2.96 -19.19
C GLU A 242 31.91 -3.99 -19.12
N GLY A 243 32.53 -4.20 -17.96
CA GLY A 243 33.68 -5.10 -17.79
C GLY A 243 33.30 -6.58 -17.57
N PRO A 244 33.96 -7.55 -18.25
CA PRO A 244 33.67 -8.98 -18.09
C PRO A 244 34.00 -9.55 -16.69
N ASN A 245 34.87 -8.90 -15.92
CA ASN A 245 35.25 -9.31 -14.56
C ASN A 245 34.45 -8.62 -13.42
N ASP A 246 33.64 -7.60 -13.74
CA ASP A 246 32.96 -6.74 -12.75
C ASP A 246 31.46 -7.03 -12.57
N ARG A 247 30.96 -8.10 -13.20
CA ARG A 247 29.56 -8.56 -13.09
C ARG A 247 29.25 -9.31 -11.80
N GLN A 248 30.01 -9.09 -10.73
CA GLN A 248 29.64 -9.67 -9.43
C GLN A 248 28.41 -8.95 -8.89
N SER A 249 27.37 -9.74 -8.63
CA SER A 249 26.15 -9.30 -7.94
C SER A 249 26.52 -8.62 -6.63
N GLN A 250 26.24 -7.32 -6.51
CA GLN A 250 26.40 -6.66 -5.21
C GLN A 250 25.26 -7.12 -4.31
N ILE A 251 25.63 -7.91 -3.30
CA ILE A 251 24.71 -8.36 -2.26
C ILE A 251 24.73 -7.33 -1.13
N SER A 252 23.57 -6.75 -0.84
CA SER A 252 23.37 -5.86 0.30
C SER A 252 22.44 -6.52 1.31
N TRP A 253 22.73 -6.39 2.60
CA TRP A 253 21.81 -6.85 3.65
C TRP A 253 20.76 -5.79 3.95
N ILE A 254 19.50 -6.17 3.92
CA ILE A 254 18.36 -5.31 4.24
C ILE A 254 17.68 -5.85 5.50
N THR A 255 17.34 -4.94 6.42
CA THR A 255 16.66 -5.25 7.67
C THR A 255 15.29 -4.59 7.70
N HIS A 256 14.25 -5.38 7.96
CA HIS A 256 12.87 -4.92 8.12
C HIS A 256 12.45 -5.06 9.57
N LYS A 257 11.75 -4.05 10.09
CA LYS A 257 11.00 -4.15 11.34
C LYS A 257 9.58 -4.59 10.98
N ILE A 258 9.12 -5.69 11.55
CA ILE A 258 7.82 -6.28 11.25
C ILE A 258 6.96 -6.21 12.51
N TRP A 259 5.78 -5.62 12.37
CA TRP A 259 4.75 -5.58 13.41
C TRP A 259 3.77 -6.73 13.16
N ILE A 260 3.58 -7.57 14.16
CA ILE A 260 2.67 -8.72 14.08
C ILE A 260 1.53 -8.51 15.09
N ASN A 261 0.31 -8.76 14.62
CA ASN A 261 -0.90 -8.78 15.43
C ASN A 261 -1.54 -10.17 15.30
N LEU A 262 -1.67 -10.90 16.41
CA LEU A 262 -2.30 -12.22 16.47
C LEU A 262 -3.79 -12.15 16.81
N GLY A 263 -4.35 -10.96 17.06
CA GLY A 263 -5.73 -10.77 17.50
C GLY A 263 -5.87 -10.81 19.02
N ASP A 264 -7.10 -11.00 19.49
CA ASP A 264 -7.44 -10.90 20.91
C ASP A 264 -7.04 -12.14 21.72
N VAL A 265 -6.51 -11.91 22.90
CA VAL A 265 -6.24 -12.93 23.91
C VAL A 265 -7.55 -13.30 24.59
N CYS A 266 -7.88 -14.59 24.60
CA CYS A 266 -9.03 -15.10 25.32
C CYS A 266 -8.75 -15.09 26.83
N ASP A 267 -9.77 -14.72 27.60
CA ASP A 267 -9.79 -14.80 29.06
C ASP A 267 -9.67 -16.25 29.57
#